data_AF-A0A914KS22-F1
#
_entry.id   AF-A0A914KS22-F1
#
_cell.length_a   1.000
_cell.length_b   1.000
_cell.length_c   1.000
_cell.angle_alpha   90.00
_cell.angle_beta   90.00
_cell.angle_gamma   90.00
#
_symmetry.space_group_name_H-M   'P 1'
#
loop_
_entity.id
_entity.type
_entity.pdbx_description
1 polymer ?
#
loop_
_entity_poly.entity_id
_entity_poly.type
_entity_poly.pdbx_seq_one_letter_code
_entity_poly.pdbx_strand_id
1 'polypeptide(L)'
;MIKNKRCHISADTKSVLKRLAIHTAVIPGGTTKYIQSKIMNLYSERMVHGDKPTTSGGNLKAPQMDIYLQWIVDSCDSLSKDIIEKSFISCGVTKEGGGKLDNQIHVFKPDGAIPNGLELLQQRRNEDEVIKLVEEIDLSEDDNDESDFSIEI
;
A
#
# COMPACT_ATOMS: atom_id res chain seq x y z
N MET A 1 -12.80 6.20 -15.16
CA MET A 1 -11.43 5.74 -14.84
C MET A 1 -11.48 4.24 -14.55
N ILE A 2 -11.07 3.40 -15.50
CA ILE A 2 -11.17 1.94 -15.40
C ILE A 2 -10.08 1.45 -14.43
N LYS A 3 -10.42 1.23 -13.16
CA LYS A 3 -9.59 0.41 -12.27
C LYS A 3 -9.76 -1.04 -12.72
N ASN A 4 -8.96 -1.48 -13.70
CA ASN A 4 -9.01 -2.85 -14.18
C ASN A 4 -8.37 -3.79 -13.13
N LYS A 5 -9.14 -4.10 -12.08
CA LYS A 5 -8.71 -4.95 -10.97
C LYS A 5 -8.43 -6.40 -11.37
N ARG A 6 -8.81 -6.81 -12.59
CA ARG A 6 -8.85 -8.22 -13.00
C ARG A 6 -7.60 -8.71 -13.72
N CYS A 7 -6.88 -7.85 -14.46
CA CYS A 7 -5.70 -8.29 -15.21
C CYS A 7 -4.50 -8.63 -14.31
N HIS A 8 -4.32 -7.90 -13.20
CA HIS A 8 -3.22 -8.12 -12.26
C HIS A 8 -3.43 -9.30 -11.29
N ILE A 9 -4.62 -9.92 -11.31
CA ILE A 9 -4.94 -11.10 -10.50
C ILE A 9 -5.23 -12.35 -11.36
N SER A 10 -5.03 -12.27 -12.67
CA SER A 10 -5.24 -13.40 -13.59
C SER A 10 -4.29 -14.56 -13.29
N ALA A 11 -4.66 -15.76 -13.71
CA ALA A 11 -3.83 -16.96 -13.54
C ALA A 11 -2.47 -16.79 -14.23
N ASP A 12 -2.45 -16.23 -15.43
CA ASP A 12 -1.22 -15.99 -16.19
C ASP A 12 -0.28 -15.03 -15.46
N THR A 13 -0.81 -13.91 -14.93
CA THR A 13 -0.02 -12.96 -14.16
C THR A 13 0.56 -13.62 -12.90
N LYS A 14 -0.25 -14.40 -12.16
CA LYS A 14 0.21 -15.13 -10.97
C LYS A 14 1.30 -16.16 -11.31
N SER A 15 1.20 -16.85 -12.45
CA SER A 15 2.19 -17.82 -12.92
C SER A 15 3.55 -17.14 -13.18
N VAL A 16 3.53 -16.00 -13.86
CA VAL A 16 4.74 -15.21 -14.11
C VAL A 16 5.36 -14.71 -12.80
N LEU A 17 4.54 -14.18 -11.88
CA LEU A 17 5.02 -13.69 -10.59
C LEU A 17 5.66 -14.79 -9.74
N LYS A 18 5.04 -15.98 -9.72
CA LYS A 18 5.61 -17.17 -9.05
C LYS A 18 6.95 -17.57 -9.65
N ARG A 19 7.06 -17.58 -10.98
CA ARG A 19 8.31 -17.88 -11.68
C ARG A 19 9.43 -16.89 -11.36
N LEU A 20 9.08 -15.61 -11.14
CA LEU A 20 10.03 -14.56 -10.80
C LEU A 20 10.30 -14.44 -9.29
N ALA A 21 9.70 -15.30 -8.45
CA ALA A 21 9.76 -15.22 -6.99
C ALA A 21 9.35 -13.83 -6.44
N ILE A 22 8.36 -13.18 -7.08
CA ILE A 22 7.86 -11.87 -6.67
C ILE A 22 6.62 -12.07 -5.80
N HIS A 23 6.67 -11.56 -4.57
CA HIS A 23 5.51 -11.45 -3.71
C HIS A 23 4.61 -10.28 -4.12
N THR A 24 3.31 -10.52 -4.21
CA THR A 24 2.33 -9.48 -4.49
C THR A 24 1.87 -8.79 -3.21
N ALA A 25 1.95 -7.48 -3.16
CA ALA A 25 1.30 -6.66 -2.16
C ALA A 25 0.13 -5.88 -2.79
N VAL A 26 -0.98 -5.76 -2.07
CA VAL A 26 -2.06 -4.85 -2.47
C VAL A 26 -1.57 -3.44 -2.18
N ILE A 27 -1.26 -2.67 -3.23
CA ILE A 27 -0.86 -1.27 -3.08
C ILE A 27 -2.14 -0.41 -3.06
N PRO A 28 -2.50 0.24 -1.94
CA PRO A 28 -3.59 1.20 -1.94
C PRO A 28 -3.15 2.41 -2.75
N GLY A 29 -4.08 3.09 -3.43
CA GLY A 29 -3.80 4.16 -4.40
C GLY A 29 -3.25 5.46 -3.81
N GLY A 30 -2.47 5.40 -2.73
CA GLY A 30 -1.95 6.54 -1.98
C GLY A 30 -1.03 7.45 -2.79
N THR A 31 -0.14 6.89 -3.62
CA THR A 31 0.82 7.67 -4.42
C THR A 31 0.20 8.24 -5.69
N THR A 32 -0.73 7.51 -6.31
CA THR A 32 -1.36 7.87 -7.59
C THR A 32 -2.03 9.24 -7.56
N LYS A 33 -2.63 9.62 -6.42
CA LYS A 33 -3.29 10.92 -6.26
C LYS A 33 -2.33 12.10 -6.48
N TYR A 34 -1.07 11.99 -6.04
CA TYR A 34 -0.10 13.09 -6.17
C TYR A 34 0.30 13.34 -7.62
N ILE A 35 0.53 12.26 -8.37
CA ILE A 35 0.85 12.32 -9.80
C ILE A 35 -0.38 12.88 -10.57
N GLN A 36 -1.57 12.36 -10.28
CA GLN A 36 -2.81 12.81 -10.93
C GLN A 36 -3.10 14.29 -10.68
N SER A 37 -2.93 14.77 -9.44
CA SER A 37 -3.11 16.19 -9.11
C SER A 37 -2.12 17.09 -9.84
N LYS A 38 -0.84 16.70 -9.95
CA LYS A 38 0.17 17.47 -10.68
C LYS A 38 -0.12 17.55 -12.18
N ILE A 39 -0.47 16.44 -12.81
CA ILE A 39 -0.87 16.42 -14.23
C ILE A 39 -2.09 17.32 -14.45
N MET A 40 -3.06 17.31 -13.52
CA MET A 40 -4.24 18.18 -13.62
C MET A 40 -3.89 19.67 -13.51
N ASN A 41 -2.91 20.03 -12.68
CA ASN A 41 -2.43 21.40 -12.57
C ASN A 41 -1.74 21.84 -13.87
N LEU A 42 -0.84 21.01 -14.42
CA LEU A 42 -0.16 21.29 -15.69
C LEU A 42 -1.15 21.44 -16.86
N TYR A 43 -2.19 20.59 -16.87
CA TYR A 43 -3.29 20.72 -17.82
C TYR A 43 -4.03 22.05 -17.65
N SER A 44 -4.37 22.43 -16.41
CA SER A 44 -5.09 23.66 -16.10
C SER A 44 -4.27 24.90 -16.48
N GLU A 45 -2.98 24.92 -16.16
CA GLU A 45 -2.06 25.99 -16.56
C GLU A 45 -1.99 26.14 -18.08
N ARG A 46 -1.92 25.02 -18.82
CA ARG A 46 -2.01 25.04 -20.28
C ARG A 46 -3.34 25.61 -20.76
N MET A 47 -4.45 25.25 -20.12
CA MET A 47 -5.77 25.78 -20.49
C MET A 47 -5.90 27.29 -20.23
N VAL A 48 -5.15 27.85 -19.29
CA VAL A 48 -5.13 29.29 -19.03
C VAL A 48 -4.17 30.00 -19.98
N HIS A 49 -2.90 29.57 -20.02
CA HIS A 49 -1.79 30.31 -20.61
C HIS A 49 -1.23 29.75 -21.93
N GLY A 50 -1.56 28.50 -22.29
CA GLY A 50 -0.99 27.84 -23.46
C GLY A 50 -1.68 28.16 -24.77
N ASP A 51 -0.99 27.90 -25.88
CA ASP A 51 -1.59 27.91 -27.20
C ASP A 51 -2.70 26.86 -27.28
N LYS A 52 -3.85 27.32 -27.77
CA LYS A 52 -5.13 26.61 -27.77
C LYS A 52 -5.55 26.32 -29.21
N PRO A 53 -4.84 25.41 -29.92
CA PRO A 53 -5.19 25.12 -31.29
C PRO A 53 -6.60 24.53 -31.33
N THR A 54 -7.41 25.04 -32.23
CA THR A 54 -8.78 24.58 -32.43
C THR A 54 -8.81 23.51 -33.52
N THR A 55 -9.78 22.59 -33.40
CA THR A 55 -10.20 21.70 -34.47
C THR A 55 -10.86 22.52 -35.59
N SER A 56 -11.03 21.93 -36.77
CA SER A 56 -11.78 22.55 -37.87
C SER A 56 -13.22 22.92 -37.47
N GLY A 57 -13.79 22.24 -36.47
CA GLY A 57 -15.10 22.56 -35.89
C GLY A 57 -15.08 23.58 -34.75
N GLY A 58 -13.97 24.27 -34.51
CA GLY A 58 -13.86 25.33 -33.48
C GLY A 58 -13.63 24.84 -32.04
N ASN A 59 -13.69 23.53 -31.79
CA ASN A 59 -13.42 22.96 -30.45
C ASN A 59 -11.92 23.01 -30.13
N LEU A 60 -11.57 23.20 -28.85
CA LEU A 60 -10.18 23.09 -28.38
C LEU A 60 -9.63 21.69 -28.62
N LYS A 61 -8.42 21.60 -29.18
CA LYS A 61 -7.70 20.33 -29.28
C LYS A 61 -7.16 19.92 -27.91
N ALA A 62 -7.29 18.63 -27.62
CA ALA A 62 -6.55 18.02 -26.53
C ALA A 62 -5.03 18.24 -26.72
N PRO A 63 -4.25 18.30 -25.64
CA PRO A 63 -2.80 18.21 -25.73
C PRO A 63 -2.39 16.99 -26.56
N GLN A 64 -1.29 17.11 -27.30
CA GLN A 64 -0.68 15.98 -27.99
C GLN A 64 -0.13 14.96 -26.97
N MET A 65 0.04 13.71 -27.41
CA MET A 65 0.41 12.62 -26.49
C MET A 65 1.81 12.78 -25.90
N ASP A 66 2.76 13.34 -26.65
CA ASP A 66 4.09 13.71 -26.18
C ASP A 66 4.04 14.69 -25.00
N ILE A 67 3.16 15.70 -25.07
CA ILE A 67 2.93 16.64 -23.96
C ILE A 67 2.41 15.91 -22.72
N TYR A 68 1.42 15.02 -22.89
CA TYR A 68 0.90 14.22 -21.77
C TYR A 68 1.97 13.31 -21.15
N LEU A 69 2.81 12.69 -21.98
CA LEU A 69 3.90 11.82 -21.51
C LEU A 69 4.94 12.63 -20.73
N GLN A 70 5.32 13.81 -21.22
CA GLN A 70 6.25 14.68 -20.52
C GLN A 70 5.68 15.12 -19.16
N TRP A 71 4.41 15.49 -19.08
CA TRP A 71 3.77 15.82 -17.81
C TRP A 71 3.77 14.66 -16.82
N ILE A 72 3.64 13.41 -17.28
CA ILE A 72 3.73 12.24 -16.42
C ILE A 72 5.15 12.13 -15.86
N VAL A 73 6.18 12.25 -16.71
CA VAL A 73 7.59 12.21 -16.29
C VAL A 73 7.88 13.32 -15.28
N ASP A 74 7.57 14.57 -15.61
CA ASP A 74 7.81 15.73 -14.74
C ASP A 74 7.05 15.61 -13.40
N SER A 75 5.83 15.07 -13.45
CA SER A 75 5.03 14.84 -12.24
C SER A 75 5.62 13.76 -11.35
N CYS A 76 6.20 12.71 -11.92
CA CYS A 76 6.91 11.66 -11.18
C CYS A 76 8.21 12.20 -10.59
N ASP A 77 9.04 12.86 -11.39
CA ASP A 77 10.37 13.34 -10.98
C ASP A 77 10.30 14.44 -9.92
N SER A 78 9.20 15.19 -9.89
CA SER A 78 8.97 16.23 -8.89
C SER A 78 8.43 15.70 -7.54
N LEU A 79 8.23 14.39 -7.38
CA LEU A 79 7.87 13.80 -6.08
C LEU A 79 9.12 13.60 -5.24
N SER A 80 9.12 14.18 -4.04
CA SER A 80 10.18 13.91 -3.07
C SER A 80 10.07 12.48 -2.54
N LYS A 81 11.23 11.92 -2.15
CA LYS A 81 11.31 10.63 -1.45
C LYS A 81 10.39 10.59 -0.22
N ASP A 82 10.35 11.68 0.55
CA ASP A 82 9.48 11.81 1.74
C ASP A 82 7.99 11.63 1.41
N ILE A 83 7.50 12.24 0.32
CA ILE A 83 6.09 12.08 -0.11
C ILE A 83 5.82 10.62 -0.48
N ILE A 84 6.76 9.97 -1.17
CA ILE A 84 6.64 8.57 -1.57
C ILE A 84 6.58 7.69 -0.31
N GLU A 85 7.52 7.84 0.62
CA GLU A 85 7.55 7.08 1.88
C GLU A 85 6.27 7.28 2.70
N LYS A 86 5.83 8.53 2.91
CA LYS A 86 4.58 8.84 3.60
C LYS A 86 3.36 8.22 2.92
N SER A 87 3.37 8.12 1.60
CA SER A 87 2.27 7.47 0.87
C SER A 87 2.19 5.97 1.18
N PHE A 88 3.32 5.27 1.32
CA PHE A 88 3.36 3.87 1.75
C PHE A 88 2.94 3.72 3.22
N ILE A 89 3.44 4.57 4.11
CA ILE A 89 3.08 4.55 5.54
C ILE A 89 1.56 4.78 5.71
N SER A 90 0.99 5.73 4.97
CA SER A 90 -0.46 5.99 5.00
C SER A 90 -1.31 4.80 4.56
N CYS A 91 -0.69 3.84 3.86
CA CYS A 91 -1.28 2.60 3.38
C CYS A 91 -1.01 1.40 4.30
N GLY A 92 -0.35 1.61 5.44
CA GLY A 92 0.07 0.54 6.35
C GLY A 92 1.30 -0.24 5.88
N VAL A 93 2.05 0.28 4.90
CA VAL A 93 3.26 -0.35 4.38
C VAL A 93 4.47 0.39 4.98
N THR A 94 5.12 -0.23 5.96
CA THR A 94 6.33 0.31 6.60
C THR A 94 7.29 -0.80 7.00
N LYS A 95 8.56 -0.45 7.18
CA LYS A 95 9.60 -1.30 7.78
C LYS A 95 9.63 -1.20 9.31
N GLU A 96 8.99 -0.17 9.87
CA GLU A 96 8.95 0.03 11.32
C GLU A 96 8.05 -1.03 11.98
N GLY A 97 8.65 -1.88 12.79
CA GLY A 97 7.94 -2.88 13.58
C GLY A 97 7.21 -2.29 14.78
N GLY A 98 6.34 -3.10 15.39
CA GLY A 98 5.68 -2.76 16.66
C GLY A 98 4.64 -1.63 16.58
N GLY A 99 4.16 -1.28 15.39
CA GLY A 99 3.04 -0.35 15.24
C GLY A 99 3.33 1.13 15.42
N LYS A 100 4.61 1.54 15.47
CA LYS A 100 5.03 2.93 15.72
C LYS A 100 4.40 3.96 14.77
N LEU A 101 4.02 3.54 13.56
CA LEU A 101 3.46 4.40 12.52
C LEU A 101 1.98 4.09 12.23
N ASP A 102 1.31 3.24 13.03
CA ASP A 102 -0.07 2.85 12.75
C ASP A 102 -1.03 4.05 12.82
N ASN A 103 -0.72 5.04 13.67
CA ASN A 103 -1.46 6.30 13.76
C ASN A 103 -1.39 7.14 12.47
N GLN A 104 -0.46 6.84 11.55
CA GLN A 104 -0.33 7.52 10.27
C GLN A 104 -1.12 6.83 9.15
N ILE A 105 -1.68 5.65 9.41
CA ILE A 105 -2.51 4.91 8.45
C ILE A 105 -3.78 5.70 8.18
N HIS A 106 -4.02 6.03 6.91
CA HIS A 106 -5.05 6.99 6.52
C HIS A 106 -6.46 6.53 6.89
N VAL A 107 -6.74 5.22 6.77
CA VAL A 107 -8.08 4.68 7.04
C VAL A 107 -8.44 4.70 8.53
N PHE A 108 -7.47 4.87 9.43
CA PHE A 108 -7.66 4.92 10.88
C PHE A 108 -7.82 6.33 11.45
N LYS A 109 -7.76 7.36 10.59
CA LYS A 109 -7.98 8.73 11.03
C LYS A 109 -9.44 8.92 11.48
N PRO A 110 -9.74 9.96 12.30
CA PRO A 110 -11.11 10.23 12.75
C PRO A 110 -12.13 10.42 11.61
N ASP A 111 -11.68 10.98 10.49
CA ASP A 111 -12.43 11.17 9.24
C ASP A 111 -12.25 10.01 8.23
N GLY A 112 -11.53 8.97 8.64
CA GLY A 112 -11.20 7.80 7.83
C GLY A 112 -12.36 6.79 7.72
N ALA A 113 -12.15 5.78 6.89
CA ALA A 113 -13.14 4.72 6.67
C ALA A 113 -13.35 3.81 7.89
N ILE A 114 -12.35 3.73 8.78
CA ILE A 114 -12.36 2.89 9.98
C ILE A 114 -11.80 3.70 11.16
N PRO A 115 -12.57 4.65 11.73
CA PRO A 115 -12.06 5.56 12.76
C PRO A 115 -11.50 4.85 14.01
N ASN A 116 -12.08 3.72 14.42
CA ASN A 116 -11.60 2.91 15.55
C ASN A 116 -10.56 1.85 15.13
N GLY A 117 -10.05 1.94 13.90
CA GLY A 117 -9.20 0.88 13.33
C GLY A 117 -7.85 0.74 14.02
N LEU A 118 -7.34 1.81 14.63
CA LEU A 118 -6.11 1.75 15.42
C LEU A 118 -6.27 0.87 16.67
N GLU A 119 -7.37 1.04 17.40
CA GLU A 119 -7.69 0.26 18.61
C GLU A 119 -7.89 -1.22 18.24
N LEU A 120 -8.65 -1.48 17.17
CA LEU A 120 -8.87 -2.84 16.67
C LEU A 120 -7.57 -3.53 16.26
N LEU A 121 -6.65 -2.81 15.59
CA LEU A 121 -5.36 -3.35 15.20
C LEU A 121 -4.48 -3.67 16.41
N GLN A 122 -4.48 -2.80 17.43
CA GLN A 122 -3.75 -3.02 18.67
C GLN A 122 -4.30 -4.22 19.44
N GLN A 123 -5.62 -4.31 19.59
CA GLN A 123 -6.28 -5.45 20.22
C GLN A 123 -5.90 -6.76 19.54
N ARG A 124 -5.94 -6.78 18.19
CA ARG A 124 -5.62 -8.01 17.45
C ARG A 124 -4.17 -8.46 17.63
N ARG A 125 -3.22 -7.53 17.67
CA ARG A 125 -1.81 -7.88 17.95
C ARG A 125 -1.62 -8.45 19.34
N ASN A 126 -2.29 -7.88 20.34
CA ASN A 126 -2.22 -8.40 21.70
C ASN A 126 -2.80 -9.82 21.78
N GLU A 127 -3.91 -10.09 21.08
CA GLU A 127 -4.47 -11.45 20.98
C GLU A 127 -3.48 -12.43 20.32
N ASP A 128 -2.83 -12.04 19.23
CA ASP A 128 -1.84 -12.88 18.56
C ASP A 128 -0.60 -13.14 19.42
N GLU A 129 -0.16 -12.16 20.22
CA GLU A 129 0.94 -12.32 21.19
C GLU A 129 0.57 -13.30 22.31
N VAL A 130 -0.66 -13.22 22.83
CA VAL A 130 -1.17 -14.17 23.85
C VAL A 130 -1.22 -15.59 23.28
N ILE A 131 -1.71 -15.77 22.05
CA ILE A 131 -1.78 -17.10 21.41
C ILE A 131 -0.38 -17.72 21.30
N LYS A 132 0.61 -16.95 20.83
CA LYS A 132 1.99 -17.46 20.73
C LYS A 132 2.57 -17.88 22.07
N LEU A 133 2.33 -17.10 23.12
CA LEU A 133 2.80 -17.44 24.46
C LEU A 133 2.13 -18.73 24.98
N VAL A 134 0.84 -18.93 24.71
CA VAL A 134 0.13 -20.18 25.08
C VAL A 134 0.70 -21.37 24.32
N GLU A 135 0.95 -21.24 23.01
CA GLU A 135 1.57 -22.30 22.20
C GLU A 135 2.99 -22.64 22.65
N GLU A 136 3.79 -21.64 23.05
CA GLU A 136 5.14 -21.87 23.60
C GLU A 136 5.13 -22.59 24.95
N ILE A 137 4.15 -22.29 25.82
CA ILE A 137 3.99 -22.97 27.11
C ILE A 137 3.60 -24.42 26.91
N ASP A 138 2.60 -24.69 26.05
CA ASP A 138 2.08 -26.04 25.75
C ASP A 138 3.18 -26.97 25.16
N LEU A 139 4.11 -26.42 24.37
CA LEU A 139 5.25 -27.16 23.84
C LEU A 139 6.38 -27.40 24.85
N SER A 140 6.44 -26.61 25.93
CA SER A 140 7.46 -26.74 26.98
C SER A 140 7.04 -27.64 28.14
N GLU A 141 5.75 -27.89 28.30
CA GLU A 141 5.20 -28.76 29.34
C GLU A 141 5.22 -30.26 28.96
N ASP A 142 5.47 -30.62 27.69
CA ASP A 142 5.53 -32.02 27.21
C ASP A 142 6.95 -32.64 27.24
N ASP A 143 7.97 -31.89 27.67
CA ASP A 143 9.37 -32.37 27.76
C ASP A 143 9.78 -32.82 29.18
N ASN A 144 8.83 -33.01 30.09
CA ASN A 144 9.12 -33.28 31.51
C ASN A 144 8.26 -34.38 32.16
N ASP A 145 8.33 -35.60 31.64
CA ASP A 145 7.96 -36.88 32.30
C ASP A 145 8.68 -38.01 31.52
N GLU A 146 9.48 -38.95 32.03
CA GLU A 146 9.72 -39.53 33.35
C GLU A 146 11.20 -39.94 33.45
N SER A 147 11.87 -39.67 34.58
CA SER A 147 13.01 -40.48 35.02
C SER A 147 13.18 -40.49 36.53
N ASP A 148 12.44 -41.35 37.24
CA ASP A 148 12.86 -42.02 38.49
C ASP A 148 11.74 -43.00 38.90
N PHE A 149 11.92 -44.31 39.07
CA PHE A 149 12.72 -44.96 40.10
C PHE A 149 12.82 -46.46 39.77
N SER A 150 14.02 -47.05 39.87
CA SER A 150 14.17 -48.49 40.08
C SER A 150 14.78 -48.72 41.45
N ILE A 151 13.95 -49.12 42.41
CA ILE A 151 14.39 -49.86 43.60
C ILE A 151 13.78 -51.26 43.45
N GLU A 152 14.64 -52.26 43.27
CA GLU A 152 14.30 -53.65 43.57
C GLU A 152 15.18 -54.16 44.71
N ILE A 153 14.53 -54.98 45.54
CA ILE A 153 14.81 -55.41 46.91
C ILE A 153 16.03 -56.34 47.01
#